data_AF-A0A962JMN1-F1
#
_entry.id   AF-A0A962JMN1-F1
#
_cell.length_a   1.000
_cell.length_b   1.000
_cell.length_c   1.000
_cell.angle_alpha   90.00
_cell.angle_beta   90.00
_cell.angle_gamma   90.00
#
_symmetry.space_group_name_H-M   'P 1'
#
loop_
_entity.id
_entity.type
_entity.pdbx_description
1 polymer ?
#
loop_
_entity_poly.entity_id
_entity_poly.type
_entity_poly.pdbx_seq_one_letter_code
_entity_poly.pdbx_strand_id
1 'polypeptide(L)'
;MNPAVTDATSTPPKVNLLGMTRSQMEEFFVSIGEKKFRAAQVIKWIHQLGVDNFDEMSNVSKALRSKLAQIAEIRPPEVTYKEYSNDGTRKWVLKVGENSMVETVLIPAEGGRKT
;
A
#
# COMPACT_ATOMS: atom_id res chain seq x y z
N MET A 1 -23.81 19.37 -26.40
CA MET A 1 -22.35 19.51 -26.53
C MET A 1 -21.82 19.91 -25.16
N ASN A 2 -21.19 19.08 -24.31
CA ASN A 2 -20.75 17.69 -24.37
C ASN A 2 -21.19 16.97 -23.06
N PRO A 3 -21.33 15.64 -23.07
CA PRO A 3 -22.05 14.87 -22.06
C PRO A 3 -21.13 14.23 -21.00
N ALA A 4 -21.74 13.89 -19.87
CA ALA A 4 -21.40 12.80 -18.94
C ALA A 4 -19.92 12.44 -18.70
N VAL A 5 -19.39 12.85 -17.55
CA VAL A 5 -18.42 12.02 -16.81
C VAL A 5 -19.20 11.16 -15.82
N THR A 6 -19.70 10.05 -16.33
CA THR A 6 -20.14 8.91 -15.54
C THR A 6 -18.87 8.31 -14.93
N ASP A 7 -18.67 8.48 -13.62
CA ASP A 7 -17.60 7.78 -12.91
C ASP A 7 -18.03 6.31 -12.75
N ALA A 8 -17.84 5.55 -13.83
CA ALA A 8 -18.12 4.14 -13.93
C ALA A 8 -16.89 3.36 -13.45
N THR A 9 -16.92 2.87 -12.21
CA THR A 9 -16.55 1.49 -11.85
C THR A 9 -16.87 1.25 -10.36
N SER A 10 -18.11 0.82 -10.10
CA SER A 10 -18.53 0.28 -8.80
C SER A 10 -17.88 -1.10 -8.58
N THR A 11 -16.58 -1.11 -8.24
CA THR A 11 -15.97 -2.26 -7.57
C THR A 11 -16.32 -2.14 -6.09
N PRO A 12 -16.79 -3.21 -5.42
CA PRO A 12 -17.06 -3.15 -3.98
C PRO A 12 -15.82 -2.60 -3.24
N PRO A 13 -16.00 -1.79 -2.18
CA PRO A 13 -14.89 -1.16 -1.48
C PRO A 13 -13.92 -2.23 -0.99
N LYS A 14 -12.75 -2.30 -1.64
CA LYS A 14 -11.68 -3.21 -1.26
C LYS A 14 -11.10 -2.76 0.07
N VAL A 15 -10.74 -3.73 0.88
CA VAL A 15 -10.09 -3.46 2.16
C VAL A 15 -8.64 -3.06 1.90
N ASN A 16 -8.26 -1.82 2.21
CA ASN A 16 -6.86 -1.42 2.14
C ASN A 16 -6.08 -2.09 3.27
N LEU A 17 -5.17 -2.98 2.90
CA LEU A 17 -4.29 -3.68 3.84
C LEU A 17 -3.18 -2.77 4.36
N LEU A 18 -2.85 -1.71 3.61
CA LEU A 18 -1.88 -0.73 4.03
C LEU A 18 -2.46 0.12 5.17
N GLY A 19 -1.77 0.09 6.32
CA GLY A 19 -2.20 0.80 7.54
C GLY A 19 -2.87 -0.11 8.58
N MET A 20 -3.14 -1.38 8.25
CA MET A 20 -3.55 -2.36 9.26
C MET A 20 -2.40 -2.72 10.19
N THR A 21 -2.70 -2.82 11.48
CA THR A 21 -1.80 -3.47 12.43
C THR A 21 -1.70 -4.96 12.14
N ARG A 22 -0.65 -5.61 12.69
CA ARG A 22 -0.49 -7.06 12.57
C ARG A 22 -1.71 -7.84 13.06
N SER A 23 -2.32 -7.44 14.20
CA SER A 23 -3.51 -8.12 14.73
C SER A 23 -4.69 -8.02 13.76
N GLN A 24 -4.95 -6.82 13.24
CA GLN A 24 -6.02 -6.59 12.27
C GLN A 24 -5.82 -7.40 11.00
N MET A 25 -4.57 -7.52 10.53
CA MET A 25 -4.30 -8.35 9.36
C MET A 25 -4.47 -9.84 9.68
N GLU A 26 -4.05 -10.33 10.84
CA GLU A 26 -4.30 -11.71 11.25
C GLU A 26 -5.81 -12.03 11.35
N GLU A 27 -6.60 -11.11 11.91
CA GLU A 27 -8.06 -11.21 11.99
C GLU A 27 -8.71 -11.20 10.60
N PHE A 28 -8.25 -10.32 9.70
CA PHE A 28 -8.71 -10.28 8.32
C PHE A 28 -8.43 -11.60 7.59
N PHE A 29 -7.25 -12.18 7.77
CA PHE A 29 -6.93 -13.47 7.15
C PHE A 29 -7.79 -14.61 7.73
N VAL A 30 -8.07 -14.59 9.04
CA VAL A 30 -8.97 -15.59 9.64
C VAL A 30 -10.41 -15.42 9.14
N SER A 31 -10.91 -14.20 8.98
CA SER A 31 -12.28 -13.95 8.51
C SER A 31 -12.51 -14.43 7.08
N ILE A 32 -11.46 -14.48 6.26
CA ILE A 32 -11.50 -15.03 4.90
C ILE A 32 -11.16 -16.53 4.85
N GLY A 33 -11.05 -17.21 5.99
CA GLY A 33 -10.78 -18.65 6.07
C GLY A 33 -9.32 -19.05 5.83
N GLU A 34 -8.39 -18.11 5.96
CA GLU A 34 -6.95 -18.35 5.85
C GLU A 34 -6.28 -18.47 7.22
N LYS A 35 -5.09 -19.09 7.25
CA LYS A 35 -4.31 -19.25 8.48
C LYS A 35 -3.59 -17.95 8.84
N LYS A 36 -3.51 -17.62 10.14
CA LYS A 36 -2.83 -16.41 10.66
C LYS A 36 -1.42 -16.18 10.10
N PHE A 37 -0.64 -17.24 9.87
CA PHE A 37 0.72 -17.07 9.33
C PHE A 37 0.75 -16.48 7.91
N ARG A 38 -0.34 -16.58 7.13
CA ARG A 38 -0.45 -15.96 5.81
C ARG A 38 -0.44 -14.43 5.90
N ALA A 39 -1.04 -13.86 6.95
CA ALA A 39 -0.93 -12.43 7.24
C ALA A 39 0.54 -12.01 7.40
N ALA A 40 1.33 -12.75 8.17
CA ALA A 40 2.75 -12.44 8.36
C ALA A 40 3.56 -12.49 7.05
N GLN A 41 3.22 -13.38 6.12
CA GLN A 41 3.84 -13.40 4.79
C GLN A 41 3.51 -12.13 4.01
N VAL A 42 2.24 -11.72 3.98
CA VAL A 42 1.79 -10.54 3.24
C VAL A 42 2.33 -9.24 3.86
N ILE A 43 2.35 -9.12 5.19
CA ILE A 43 2.99 -8.00 5.91
C ILE A 43 4.46 -7.85 5.48
N LYS A 44 5.19 -8.97 5.35
CA LYS A 44 6.58 -8.95 4.90
C LYS A 44 6.72 -8.35 3.50
N TRP A 45 5.86 -8.75 2.57
CA TRP A 45 5.87 -8.22 1.21
C TRP A 45 5.57 -6.72 1.17
N ILE A 46 4.54 -6.29 1.90
CA ILE A 46 4.12 -4.89 1.92
C ILE A 46 5.20 -4.00 2.55
N HIS A 47 5.68 -4.35 3.75
CA HIS A 47 6.52 -3.44 4.54
C HIS A 47 8.03 -3.64 4.36
N GLN A 48 8.51 -4.85 4.07
CA GLN A 48 9.95 -5.10 3.89
C GLN A 48 10.38 -5.07 2.43
N LEU A 49 9.52 -5.53 1.53
CA LEU A 49 9.81 -5.58 0.09
C LEU A 49 9.16 -4.42 -0.69
N GLY A 50 8.23 -3.68 -0.06
CA GLY A 50 7.57 -2.54 -0.70
C GLY A 50 6.65 -2.92 -1.85
N VAL A 51 6.12 -4.15 -1.85
CA VAL A 51 5.28 -4.68 -2.93
C VAL A 51 3.83 -4.37 -2.63
N ASP A 52 3.16 -3.70 -3.56
CA ASP A 52 1.74 -3.36 -3.53
C ASP A 52 0.87 -4.26 -4.44
N ASN A 53 1.49 -5.10 -5.26
CA ASN A 53 0.80 -6.05 -6.13
C ASN A 53 0.82 -7.48 -5.55
N PHE A 54 -0.37 -8.07 -5.34
CA PHE A 54 -0.47 -9.45 -4.87
C PHE A 54 0.16 -10.46 -5.83
N ASP A 55 0.17 -10.20 -7.14
CA ASP A 55 0.70 -11.13 -8.14
C ASP A 55 2.20 -11.37 -8.01
N GLU A 56 2.95 -10.39 -7.48
CA GLU A 56 4.39 -10.45 -7.25
C GLU A 56 4.77 -11.29 -6.02
N MET A 57 3.79 -11.62 -5.17
CA MET A 57 4.02 -12.41 -3.95
C MET A 57 4.19 -13.90 -4.27
N SER A 58 5.39 -14.29 -4.70
CA SER A 58 5.72 -15.65 -5.19
C SER A 58 5.48 -16.77 -4.18
N ASN A 59 5.57 -16.48 -2.88
CA ASN A 59 5.34 -17.44 -1.78
C ASN A 59 3.87 -17.50 -1.31
N VAL A 60 2.97 -16.78 -1.98
CA VAL A 60 1.52 -16.79 -1.77
C VAL A 60 0.86 -17.63 -2.86
N SER A 61 -0.06 -18.52 -2.49
CA SER A 61 -0.74 -19.40 -3.44
C SER A 61 -1.53 -18.57 -4.46
N LYS A 62 -1.65 -19.09 -5.70
CA LYS A 62 -2.42 -18.40 -6.76
C LYS A 62 -3.87 -18.16 -6.33
N ALA A 63 -4.49 -19.13 -5.64
CA ALA A 63 -5.84 -18.99 -5.12
C ALA A 63 -5.99 -17.84 -4.12
N LEU A 64 -5.04 -17.69 -3.19
CA LEU A 64 -5.05 -16.61 -2.21
C LEU A 64 -4.80 -15.25 -2.86
N ARG A 65 -3.87 -15.17 -3.83
CA ARG A 65 -3.64 -13.94 -4.61
C ARG A 65 -4.90 -13.48 -5.34
N SER A 66 -5.57 -14.40 -6.04
CA SER A 66 -6.83 -14.09 -6.72
C SER A 66 -7.93 -13.66 -5.76
N LYS A 67 -8.03 -14.29 -4.59
CA LYS A 67 -9.00 -13.90 -3.55
C LYS A 67 -8.72 -12.49 -3.03
N LEU A 68 -7.47 -12.21 -2.65
CA LEU A 68 -7.05 -10.90 -2.16
C LEU A 68 -7.28 -9.81 -3.21
N ALA A 69 -6.98 -10.06 -4.49
CA ALA A 69 -7.23 -9.11 -5.56
C ALA A 69 -8.71 -8.70 -5.71
N GLN A 70 -9.65 -9.55 -5.28
CA GLN A 70 -11.09 -9.25 -5.31
C GLN A 70 -11.56 -8.46 -4.09
N ILE A 71 -11.02 -8.74 -2.90
CA ILE A 71 -11.56 -8.21 -1.63
C ILE A 71 -10.67 -7.17 -0.95
N ALA A 72 -9.41 -7.07 -1.35
CA ALA A 72 -8.38 -6.28 -0.70
C ALA A 72 -7.52 -5.52 -1.73
N GLU A 73 -6.88 -4.46 -1.27
CA GLU A 73 -5.92 -3.68 -2.04
C GLU A 73 -4.76 -3.26 -1.14
N ILE A 74 -3.61 -2.93 -1.73
CA ILE A 74 -2.50 -2.27 -1.04
C ILE A 74 -2.33 -0.93 -1.75
N ARG A 75 -2.94 0.11 -1.20
CA ARG A 75 -2.95 1.43 -1.83
C ARG A 75 -2.13 2.42 -0.99
N PRO A 76 -0.90 2.76 -1.39
CA PRO A 76 -0.16 3.85 -0.78
C PRO A 76 -0.84 5.20 -1.04
N PRO A 77 -0.58 6.20 -0.17
CA PRO A 77 -1.00 7.57 -0.44
C PRO A 77 -0.47 8.05 -1.79
N GLU A 78 -1.29 8.79 -2.52
CA GLU A 78 -0.89 9.39 -3.79
C GLU A 78 0.18 10.45 -3.55
N VAL A 79 1.27 10.40 -4.33
CA VAL A 79 2.31 11.42 -4.28
C VAL A 79 1.99 12.53 -5.28
N THR A 80 1.63 13.72 -4.80
CA THR A 80 1.25 14.86 -5.64
C THR A 80 2.45 15.70 -6.07
N TYR A 81 3.54 15.69 -5.28
CA TYR A 81 4.75 16.43 -5.59
C TYR A 81 5.99 15.65 -5.14
N LYS A 82 7.06 15.74 -5.94
CA LYS A 82 8.37 15.14 -5.66
C LYS A 82 9.46 16.13 -5.99
N GLU A 83 10.42 16.27 -5.09
CA GLU A 83 11.60 17.10 -5.29
C GLU A 83 12.85 16.38 -4.81
N TYR A 84 13.88 16.44 -5.64
CA TYR A 84 15.17 15.79 -5.42
C TYR A 84 16.25 16.86 -5.46
N SER A 85 16.93 17.06 -4.33
CA SER A 85 18.03 18.00 -4.20
C SER A 85 19.37 17.34 -4.55
N ASN A 86 20.36 18.16 -4.90
CA ASN A 86 21.72 17.73 -5.23
C ASN A 86 22.48 17.14 -4.02
N ASP A 87 22.10 17.52 -2.80
CA ASP A 87 22.64 16.98 -1.54
C ASP A 87 22.05 15.60 -1.18
N GLY A 88 21.16 15.06 -2.03
CA GLY A 88 20.50 13.78 -1.83
C GLY A 88 19.23 13.86 -0.98
N THR A 89 18.86 15.03 -0.46
CA THR A 89 17.58 15.26 0.20
C THR A 89 16.44 14.98 -0.78
N ARG A 90 15.43 14.25 -0.30
CA ARG A 90 14.24 13.89 -1.08
C ARG A 90 13.00 14.34 -0.35
N LYS A 91 12.13 15.07 -1.05
CA LYS A 91 10.86 15.58 -0.53
C LYS A 91 9.71 15.00 -1.32
N TRP A 92 8.68 14.56 -0.60
CA TRP A 92 7.43 14.07 -1.15
C TRP A 92 6.26 14.78 -0.47
N VAL A 93 5.26 15.19 -1.26
CA VAL A 93 3.95 15.61 -0.74
C VAL A 93 2.95 14.52 -1.06
N LEU A 94 2.32 14.00 -0.02
CA LEU A 94 1.36 12.91 -0.06
C LEU A 94 -0.04 13.45 0.15
N LYS A 95 -1.00 13.02 -0.67
CA LYS A 95 -2.42 13.31 -0.47
C LYS A 95 -3.00 12.34 0.56
N VAL A 96 -3.54 12.87 1.66
CA VAL A 96 -4.12 12.11 2.77
C VAL A 96 -5.58 12.51 2.98
N GLY A 97 -6.45 12.12 2.04
CA GLY A 97 -7.86 12.51 2.01
C GLY A 97 -8.16 13.53 0.91
N GLU A 98 -9.38 14.05 0.86
CA GLU A 98 -9.82 14.89 -0.27
C GLU A 98 -9.09 16.24 -0.34
N ASN A 99 -8.83 16.88 0.81
CA ASN A 99 -8.26 18.24 0.89
C ASN A 99 -7.08 18.36 1.87
N SER A 100 -6.47 17.25 2.27
CA SER A 100 -5.36 17.25 3.22
C SER A 100 -4.10 16.66 2.58
N MET A 101 -2.95 17.29 2.86
CA MET A 101 -1.65 16.86 2.37
C MET A 101 -0.64 16.80 3.50
N VAL A 102 0.27 15.84 3.41
CA VAL A 102 1.39 15.66 4.35
C VAL A 102 2.69 15.70 3.57
N GLU A 103 3.68 16.40 4.12
CA GLU A 103 5.04 16.43 3.59
C GLU A 103 5.91 15.39 4.30
N THR A 104 6.69 14.65 3.54
CA THR A 104 7.72 13.72 4.05
C THR A 104 9.05 14.06 3.41
N VAL A 105 10.07 14.28 4.24
CA VAL A 105 11.43 14.59 3.80
C VAL A 105 12.38 13.51 4.28
N LEU A 106 13.09 12.88 3.35
CA LEU A 106 14.22 12.00 3.64
C LEU A 106 15.50 12.82 3.48
N ILE A 107 16.21 13.01 4.60
CA ILE A 107 17.52 13.65 4.63
C ILE A 107 18.56 12.55 4.78
N PRO A 108 19.47 12.36 3.80
CA PRO A 108 20.55 11.40 3.95
C PRO A 108 21.53 11.88 5.03
N ALA A 109 21.85 11.03 6.00
CA ALA A 109 22.94 11.30 6.94
C ALA A 109 24.29 10.99 6.28
N GLU A 110 25.26 11.92 6.36
CA GLU A 110 26.64 11.65 5.98
C GLU A 110 27.20 10.49 6.81
N GLY A 111 27.81 9.49 6.14
CA GLY A 111 28.43 8.33 6.78
C GLY A 111 27.61 7.03 6.76
N GLY A 112 26.50 6.95 6.01
CA GLY A 112 25.81 5.67 5.75
C GLY A 112 25.15 5.04 6.98
N ARG A 113 24.95 5.80 8.06
CA ARG A 113 24.26 5.32 9.26
C ARG A 113 22.77 5.28 8.98
N LYS A 114 22.32 4.11 8.54
CA LYS A 114 20.91 3.71 8.53
C LYS A 114 20.50 3.51 9.99
N THR A 115 19.86 4.50 10.60
CA THR A 115 19.07 4.28 11.83
C THR A 115 17.72 3.72 11.45
#